data_AF-A0AAN7M4K8-F1
#
_entry.id   AF-A0AAN7M4K8-F1
#
_cell.length_a   1.000
_cell.length_b   1.000
_cell.length_c   1.000
_cell.angle_alpha   90.00
_cell.angle_beta   90.00
_cell.angle_gamma   90.00
#
_symmetry.space_group_name_H-M   'P 1'
#
loop_
_entity.id
_entity.type
_entity.pdbx_description
1 polymer ?
#
loop_
_entity_poly.entity_id
_entity_poly.type
_entity_poly.pdbx_seq_one_letter_code
_entity_poly.pdbx_strand_id
1 'polypeptide(L)'
;MPWRLGLNPTLPPTGVLELAGEKIQCRFAEMAPKRKKPNSSPYSDPDGMFAGMAAFLVGNGVQPRRLQIWKQKLTQMGATIEETLSKGVTHILAISSEALLQQFSRERLTRFKGKILVYQWLEESLRHGEKVQEDSYDMRKELEKEETMEKSTSKMSSGGPSEDEKPHAKLVRSSSEDLVQLKEREASNGNLFIEACSPAGSYDSSHSLSPVTSSGATVKDVDMHQSLSVYEPPDLNRKITEIFGKLINIYRALGDDRRSYSYYKAIPVIEKLPFKIESAEQVKNLPSIGKSMQEHIQEIVTTGKLLKLEHFETDEKVGTVTLFGEVWGIGPTTAQKLYEKGCRTLEDLKAEESLTHAQKLGLKYFEDIKHRIPRHEVEEMEKLLQKAGEEILLGVLIVCGGSYRRGKASCGDMDVVITHPDGKSHTGFLKKYVKYLKDIKFLREDLVFSTRSEQGTDSGVDTYFGLCTYPGRELRHRIDLKVYPRDIYAFGLIAWTGNDVLNRRLRLLAESKGYRLDDTGLFPATHGSGGKRGSKGSASLKLSTEKEVFNFLGFPWLEPHERNL
;
A
#
# COMPACT_ATOMS: atom_id res chain seq x y z
N MET A 1 -7.16 42.21 23.34
CA MET A 1 -8.36 42.71 24.06
C MET A 1 -8.28 44.24 24.12
N PRO A 2 -9.38 45.02 24.09
CA PRO A 2 -10.77 44.63 23.82
C PRO A 2 -11.55 45.52 22.79
N TRP A 3 -12.44 44.86 22.01
CA TRP A 3 -13.85 45.18 21.62
C TRP A 3 -14.22 46.59 21.08
N ARG A 4 -14.97 46.76 19.97
CA ARG A 4 -16.43 46.49 19.86
C ARG A 4 -16.97 46.39 18.41
N LEU A 5 -18.11 45.73 18.31
CA LEU A 5 -18.98 45.35 17.18
C LEU A 5 -19.82 46.49 16.56
N GLY A 6 -20.25 46.30 15.31
CA GLY A 6 -21.39 46.99 14.69
C GLY A 6 -21.85 46.28 13.41
N LEU A 7 -23.11 45.86 13.38
CA LEU A 7 -23.76 44.95 12.42
C LEU A 7 -24.33 45.63 11.16
N ASN A 8 -24.08 44.99 10.00
CA ASN A 8 -24.96 44.66 8.85
C ASN A 8 -25.77 45.70 8.03
N PRO A 9 -26.11 45.35 6.76
CA PRO A 9 -26.20 46.26 5.62
C PRO A 9 -27.62 46.42 5.05
N THR A 10 -27.84 47.51 4.33
CA THR A 10 -28.96 47.66 3.37
C THR A 10 -28.57 48.69 2.31
N LEU A 11 -28.64 48.34 1.01
CA LEU A 11 -28.99 49.26 -0.07
C LEU A 11 -29.47 48.46 -1.32
N PRO A 12 -30.62 48.82 -1.93
CA PRO A 12 -31.18 48.25 -3.18
C PRO A 12 -30.93 49.20 -4.39
N PRO A 13 -31.67 49.13 -5.51
CA PRO A 13 -31.64 48.11 -6.56
C PRO A 13 -31.43 48.69 -8.01
N THR A 14 -31.15 47.78 -8.95
CA THR A 14 -31.50 47.77 -10.40
C THR A 14 -31.57 49.07 -11.22
N GLY A 15 -30.73 49.12 -12.27
CA GLY A 15 -30.92 49.94 -13.47
C GLY A 15 -30.99 49.06 -14.73
N VAL A 16 -32.01 49.29 -15.55
CA VAL A 16 -32.28 48.64 -16.85
C VAL A 16 -31.72 49.51 -17.97
N LEU A 17 -31.11 48.90 -18.98
CA LEU A 17 -30.99 49.46 -20.34
C LEU A 17 -31.29 48.32 -21.33
N GLU A 18 -32.29 48.58 -22.16
CA GLU A 18 -32.83 47.70 -23.20
C GLU A 18 -32.59 48.36 -24.56
N LEU A 19 -32.26 47.58 -25.59
CA LEU A 19 -32.82 47.63 -26.95
C LEU A 19 -31.96 46.86 -27.97
N ALA A 20 -32.51 45.77 -28.52
CA ALA A 20 -32.60 45.48 -29.96
C ALA A 20 -33.27 44.10 -30.13
N GLY A 21 -34.47 44.11 -30.71
CA GLY A 21 -35.36 42.95 -30.73
C GLY A 21 -35.10 41.94 -31.85
N GLU A 22 -35.37 40.69 -31.54
CA GLU A 22 -36.20 39.79 -32.36
C GLU A 22 -36.73 38.67 -31.48
N LYS A 23 -38.04 38.40 -31.56
CA LYS A 23 -38.77 37.45 -30.74
C LYS A 23 -38.48 36.01 -31.20
N ILE A 24 -37.82 35.22 -30.37
CA ILE A 24 -37.91 33.75 -30.40
C ILE A 24 -38.62 33.30 -29.13
N GLN A 25 -39.78 32.68 -29.31
CA GLN A 25 -40.64 32.19 -28.25
C GLN A 25 -40.12 30.85 -27.72
N CYS A 26 -39.30 30.89 -26.68
CA CYS A 26 -38.90 29.68 -25.94
C CYS A 26 -39.97 29.33 -24.90
N ARG A 27 -40.82 28.32 -25.21
CA ARG A 27 -41.61 27.60 -24.21
C ARG A 27 -40.65 26.81 -23.31
N PHE A 28 -40.51 27.20 -22.05
CA PHE A 28 -39.97 26.31 -21.03
C PHE A 28 -41.03 25.26 -20.71
N ALA A 29 -40.77 24.02 -21.09
CA ALA A 29 -41.57 22.87 -20.65
C ALA A 29 -41.36 22.68 -19.14
N GLU A 30 -42.46 22.68 -18.40
CA GLU A 30 -42.51 22.27 -17.00
C GLU A 30 -41.88 20.88 -16.84
N MET A 31 -40.96 20.76 -15.86
CA MET A 31 -40.43 19.47 -15.48
C MET A 31 -41.52 18.65 -14.78
N ALA A 32 -41.86 17.50 -15.36
CA ALA A 32 -42.74 16.51 -14.77
C ALA A 32 -42.25 16.09 -13.36
N PRO A 33 -43.16 15.86 -12.39
CA PRO A 33 -42.77 15.46 -11.04
C PRO A 33 -42.14 14.07 -11.08
N LYS A 34 -40.98 13.94 -10.43
CA LYS A 34 -40.25 12.67 -10.28
C LYS A 34 -41.17 11.62 -9.62
N ARG A 35 -41.28 10.45 -10.26
CA ARG A 35 -41.96 9.26 -9.71
C ARG A 35 -41.38 8.92 -8.33
N LYS A 36 -42.23 8.91 -7.30
CA LYS A 36 -41.91 8.35 -5.98
C LYS A 36 -41.64 6.85 -6.14
N LYS A 37 -40.50 6.38 -5.63
CA LYS A 37 -40.28 4.94 -5.40
C LYS A 37 -41.17 4.48 -4.24
N PRO A 38 -41.57 3.19 -4.20
CA PRO A 38 -42.41 2.68 -3.13
C PRO A 38 -41.66 2.75 -1.80
N ASN A 39 -42.28 3.38 -0.79
CA ASN A 39 -41.86 3.29 0.60
C ASN A 39 -41.99 1.85 1.07
N SER A 40 -40.89 1.20 1.38
CA SER A 40 -40.85 0.15 2.39
C SER A 40 -39.76 0.52 3.40
N SER A 41 -40.03 1.54 4.20
CA SER A 41 -39.31 1.77 5.45
C SER A 41 -39.86 0.81 6.51
N PRO A 42 -39.04 -0.02 7.18
CA PRO A 42 -39.44 -0.49 8.48
C PRO A 42 -39.49 0.73 9.42
N TYR A 43 -40.47 0.73 10.32
CA TYR A 43 -40.79 1.78 11.27
C TYR A 43 -39.54 2.51 11.82
N SER A 44 -39.44 3.83 11.58
CA SER A 44 -38.50 4.68 12.30
C SER A 44 -39.03 4.90 13.71
N ASP A 45 -38.37 4.28 14.69
CA ASP A 45 -38.55 4.54 16.12
C ASP A 45 -38.38 6.06 16.39
N PRO A 46 -39.41 6.77 16.88
CA PRO A 46 -39.35 8.22 17.10
C PRO A 46 -38.26 8.64 18.10
N ASP A 47 -37.79 7.72 18.95
CA ASP A 47 -36.77 7.98 19.96
C ASP A 47 -35.34 7.61 19.51
N GLY A 48 -35.18 7.09 18.28
CA GLY A 48 -33.91 6.67 17.68
C GLY A 48 -33.56 5.20 17.96
N MET A 49 -32.80 4.57 17.07
CA MET A 49 -32.56 3.11 17.11
C MET A 49 -31.86 2.60 18.38
N PHE A 50 -31.21 3.49 19.15
CA PHE A 50 -30.59 3.17 20.43
C PHE A 50 -31.40 3.72 21.64
N ALA A 51 -32.67 4.08 21.46
CA ALA A 51 -33.56 4.43 22.55
C ALA A 51 -33.51 3.38 23.68
N GLY A 52 -33.47 3.86 24.93
CA GLY A 52 -33.35 3.03 26.14
C GLY A 52 -31.96 2.42 26.39
N MET A 53 -30.97 2.69 25.52
CA MET A 53 -29.58 2.28 25.75
C MET A 53 -28.88 3.28 26.67
N ALA A 54 -28.24 2.79 27.73
CA ALA A 54 -27.28 3.54 28.54
C ALA A 54 -25.89 2.92 28.30
N ALA A 55 -25.04 3.65 27.58
CA ALA A 55 -23.75 3.16 27.10
C ALA A 55 -22.59 3.76 27.88
N PHE A 56 -21.68 2.89 28.32
CA PHE A 56 -20.37 3.25 28.85
C PHE A 56 -19.29 2.93 27.80
N LEU A 57 -18.46 3.91 27.45
CA LEU A 57 -17.43 3.77 26.41
C LEU A 57 -16.03 3.74 27.03
N VAL A 58 -15.31 2.64 26.82
CA VAL A 58 -13.91 2.45 27.26
C VAL A 58 -12.97 3.17 26.31
N GLY A 59 -12.28 4.20 26.81
CA GLY A 59 -11.39 5.04 26.00
C GLY A 59 -10.01 4.44 25.72
N ASN A 60 -9.58 3.43 26.49
CA ASN A 60 -8.26 2.81 26.33
C ASN A 60 -8.12 2.18 24.93
N GLY A 61 -7.05 2.52 24.22
CA GLY A 61 -6.80 2.04 22.85
C GLY A 61 -7.62 2.75 21.76
N VAL A 62 -8.38 3.81 22.08
CA VAL A 62 -9.20 4.57 21.13
C VAL A 62 -8.72 6.02 21.02
N GLN A 63 -8.60 6.55 19.80
CA GLN A 63 -8.29 7.96 19.59
C GLN A 63 -9.38 8.88 20.21
N PRO A 64 -9.04 9.93 20.98
CA PRO A 64 -10.02 10.78 21.67
C PRO A 64 -11.10 11.38 20.76
N ARG A 65 -10.72 11.77 19.54
CA ARG A 65 -11.64 12.32 18.54
C ARG A 65 -12.67 11.30 18.08
N ARG A 66 -12.28 10.02 17.94
CA ARG A 66 -13.17 8.94 17.52
C ARG A 66 -14.18 8.61 18.63
N LEU A 67 -13.71 8.57 19.88
CA LEU A 67 -14.56 8.39 21.05
C LEU A 67 -15.63 9.49 21.14
N GLN A 68 -15.25 10.75 20.92
CA GLN A 68 -16.18 11.88 20.91
C GLN A 68 -17.25 11.75 19.81
N ILE A 69 -16.86 11.32 18.60
CA ILE A 69 -17.81 11.09 17.50
C ILE A 69 -18.81 10.00 17.86
N TRP A 70 -18.36 8.88 18.45
CA TRP A 70 -19.27 7.81 18.88
C TRP A 70 -20.22 8.25 19.99
N LYS A 71 -19.75 8.98 21.00
CA LYS A 71 -20.62 9.58 22.03
C LYS A 71 -21.72 10.44 21.40
N GLN A 72 -21.35 11.36 20.49
CA GLN A 72 -22.30 12.21 19.79
C GLN A 72 -23.32 11.40 18.97
N LYS A 73 -22.86 10.36 18.26
CA LYS A 73 -23.73 9.54 17.41
C LYS A 73 -24.71 8.70 18.21
N LEU A 74 -24.26 8.10 19.30
CA LEU A 74 -25.11 7.35 20.23
C LEU A 74 -26.20 8.25 20.82
N THR A 75 -25.83 9.44 21.31
CA THR A 75 -26.81 10.41 21.83
C THR A 75 -27.78 10.90 20.74
N GLN A 76 -27.29 11.18 19.53
CA GLN A 76 -28.15 11.56 18.40
C GLN A 76 -29.19 10.49 18.07
N MET A 77 -28.88 9.22 18.33
CA MET A 77 -29.70 8.06 17.98
C MET A 77 -30.44 7.48 19.21
N GLY A 78 -30.59 8.25 20.29
CA GLY A 78 -31.46 7.90 21.43
C GLY A 78 -30.79 7.26 22.64
N ALA A 79 -29.47 7.05 22.62
CA ALA A 79 -28.75 6.48 23.76
C ALA A 79 -28.30 7.54 24.77
N THR A 80 -28.28 7.18 26.05
CA THR A 80 -27.65 7.96 27.13
C THR A 80 -26.19 7.50 27.29
N ILE A 81 -25.27 8.46 27.42
CA ILE A 81 -23.85 8.15 27.69
C ILE A 81 -23.59 8.29 29.19
N GLU A 82 -23.03 7.24 29.78
CA GLU A 82 -22.67 7.20 31.20
C GLU A 82 -21.15 7.35 31.36
N GLU A 83 -20.71 8.31 32.15
CA GLU A 83 -19.28 8.55 32.43
C GLU A 83 -18.75 7.64 33.55
N THR A 84 -19.63 6.96 34.29
CA THR A 84 -19.26 5.98 35.32
C THR A 84 -20.06 4.69 35.16
N LEU A 85 -19.43 3.54 35.42
CA LEU A 85 -20.12 2.26 35.36
C LEU A 85 -21.06 2.11 36.57
N SER A 86 -22.33 2.46 36.36
CA SER A 86 -23.43 2.42 37.33
C SER A 86 -24.40 1.26 37.06
N LYS A 87 -25.38 1.05 37.95
CA LYS A 87 -26.44 0.04 37.74
C LYS A 87 -27.36 0.36 36.55
N GLY A 88 -27.35 1.61 36.06
CA GLY A 88 -28.14 2.04 34.91
C GLY A 88 -27.52 1.70 33.56
N VAL A 89 -26.22 1.38 33.52
CA VAL A 89 -25.52 1.05 32.26
C VAL A 89 -26.04 -0.27 31.71
N THR A 90 -26.52 -0.25 30.46
CA THR A 90 -26.98 -1.44 29.75
C THR A 90 -25.94 -2.00 28.80
N HIS A 91 -25.02 -1.16 28.30
CA HIS A 91 -23.99 -1.54 27.33
C HIS A 91 -22.62 -0.98 27.71
N ILE A 92 -21.59 -1.83 27.68
CA ILE A 92 -20.19 -1.43 27.74
C ILE A 92 -19.58 -1.67 26.36
N LEU A 93 -18.94 -0.65 25.80
CA LEU A 93 -18.25 -0.73 24.51
C LEU A 93 -16.74 -0.57 24.70
N ALA A 94 -15.95 -1.51 24.19
CA ALA A 94 -14.49 -1.45 24.23
C ALA A 94 -13.86 -1.90 22.90
N ILE A 95 -12.58 -1.59 22.68
CA ILE A 95 -11.86 -2.00 21.47
C ILE A 95 -11.35 -3.44 21.56
N SER A 96 -11.07 -3.93 22.76
CA SER A 96 -10.63 -5.30 23.03
C SER A 96 -10.85 -5.70 24.50
N SER A 97 -10.67 -6.99 24.82
CA SER A 97 -10.71 -7.51 26.20
C SER A 97 -9.61 -6.88 27.07
N GLU A 98 -8.42 -6.66 26.53
CA GLU A 98 -7.30 -6.06 27.26
C GLU A 98 -7.58 -4.60 27.65
N ALA A 99 -8.14 -3.81 26.73
CA ALA A 99 -8.53 -2.43 27.01
C ALA A 99 -9.59 -2.33 28.12
N LEU A 100 -10.50 -3.31 28.16
CA LEU A 100 -11.52 -3.43 29.19
C LEU A 100 -10.91 -3.79 30.56
N LEU A 101 -9.98 -4.75 30.59
CA LEU A 101 -9.29 -5.22 31.80
C LEU A 101 -8.30 -4.19 32.38
N GLN A 102 -7.79 -3.27 31.56
CA GLN A 102 -7.01 -2.12 32.05
C GLN A 102 -7.84 -1.14 32.88
N GLN A 103 -9.18 -1.13 32.71
CA GLN A 103 -10.07 -0.19 33.40
C GLN A 103 -10.96 -0.86 34.46
N PHE A 104 -11.27 -2.15 34.32
CA PHE A 104 -12.15 -2.89 35.22
C PHE A 104 -11.58 -4.27 35.57
N SER A 105 -11.75 -4.68 36.83
CA SER A 105 -11.38 -6.05 37.23
C SER A 105 -12.35 -7.09 36.64
N ARG A 106 -11.86 -8.33 36.44
CA ARG A 106 -12.68 -9.44 35.94
C ARG A 106 -13.93 -9.67 36.80
N GLU A 107 -13.82 -9.58 38.12
CA GLU A 107 -14.96 -9.78 39.03
C GLU A 107 -16.05 -8.71 38.88
N ARG A 108 -15.65 -7.48 38.52
CA ARG A 108 -16.60 -6.39 38.27
C ARG A 108 -17.35 -6.60 36.95
N LEU A 109 -16.66 -7.12 35.93
CA LEU A 109 -17.23 -7.41 34.62
C LEU A 109 -18.16 -8.63 34.65
N THR A 110 -17.82 -9.69 35.41
CA THR A 110 -18.70 -10.87 35.54
C THR A 110 -19.99 -10.57 36.29
N ARG A 111 -19.97 -9.61 37.22
CA ARG A 111 -21.17 -9.13 37.94
C ARG A 111 -22.04 -8.18 37.11
N PHE A 112 -21.52 -7.64 36.01
CA PHE A 112 -22.28 -6.76 35.13
C PHE A 112 -23.33 -7.57 34.36
N LYS A 113 -24.59 -7.15 34.44
CA LYS A 113 -25.72 -7.87 33.81
C LYS A 113 -26.05 -7.38 32.39
N GLY A 114 -25.46 -6.28 31.95
CA GLY A 114 -25.66 -5.72 30.60
C GLY A 114 -24.74 -6.34 29.54
N LYS A 115 -24.75 -5.77 28.34
CA LYS A 115 -23.97 -6.26 27.19
C LYS A 115 -22.56 -5.67 27.19
N ILE A 116 -21.56 -6.50 26.88
CA ILE A 116 -20.16 -6.08 26.76
C ILE A 116 -19.74 -6.35 25.32
N LEU A 117 -19.71 -5.32 24.50
CA LEU A 117 -19.55 -5.46 23.05
C LEU A 117 -18.28 -4.76 22.54
N VAL A 118 -17.70 -5.30 21.48
CA VAL A 118 -16.64 -4.60 20.75
C VAL A 118 -17.21 -3.39 19.99
N TYR A 119 -16.42 -2.32 19.84
CA TYR A 119 -16.85 -1.12 19.08
C TYR A 119 -17.31 -1.41 17.65
N GLN A 120 -16.86 -2.50 17.04
CA GLN A 120 -17.30 -2.93 15.72
C GLN A 120 -18.84 -3.08 15.64
N TRP A 121 -19.49 -3.54 16.71
CA TRP A 121 -20.96 -3.64 16.76
C TRP A 121 -21.65 -2.28 16.57
N LEU A 122 -21.12 -1.24 17.22
CA LEU A 122 -21.65 0.13 17.09
C LEU A 122 -21.46 0.64 15.66
N GLU A 123 -20.30 0.39 15.06
CA GLU A 123 -20.02 0.81 13.69
C GLU A 123 -20.95 0.15 12.68
N GLU A 124 -21.19 -1.16 12.84
CA GLU A 124 -22.11 -1.89 11.98
C GLU A 124 -23.56 -1.46 12.17
N SER A 125 -23.98 -1.21 13.41
CA SER A 125 -25.33 -0.72 13.69
C SER A 125 -25.55 0.66 13.07
N LEU A 126 -24.57 1.57 13.21
CA LEU A 126 -24.60 2.89 12.56
C LEU A 126 -24.59 2.80 11.03
N ARG A 127 -23.91 1.80 10.46
CA ARG A 127 -23.81 1.58 9.01
C ARG A 127 -25.14 1.09 8.41
N HIS A 128 -25.84 0.18 9.09
CA HIS A 128 -27.10 -0.38 8.61
C HIS A 128 -28.32 0.47 9.00
N GLY A 129 -28.16 1.38 9.96
CA GLY A 129 -29.27 2.21 10.46
C GLY A 129 -30.24 1.44 11.36
N GLU A 130 -29.81 0.28 11.89
CA GLU A 130 -30.53 -0.55 12.85
C GLU A 130 -29.55 -1.27 13.78
N LYS A 131 -30.01 -1.76 14.93
CA LYS A 131 -29.19 -2.60 15.83
C LYS A 131 -28.93 -3.95 15.15
N VAL A 132 -27.67 -4.22 14.80
CA VAL A 132 -27.28 -5.56 14.33
C VAL A 132 -27.24 -6.55 15.50
N GLN A 133 -27.32 -7.85 15.21
CA GLN A 133 -27.28 -8.89 16.25
C GLN A 133 -26.02 -8.79 17.11
N GLU A 134 -26.20 -8.87 18.44
CA GLU A 134 -25.14 -8.60 19.42
C GLU A 134 -24.22 -9.82 19.67
N ASP A 135 -24.71 -11.04 19.44
CA ASP A 135 -24.06 -12.28 19.90
C ASP A 135 -22.68 -12.53 19.26
N SER A 136 -22.45 -12.03 18.04
CA SER A 136 -21.17 -12.12 17.35
C SER A 136 -20.14 -11.10 17.82
N TYR A 137 -20.54 -10.18 18.70
CA TYR A 137 -19.72 -9.07 19.19
C TYR A 137 -19.54 -9.07 20.71
N ASP A 138 -20.12 -10.06 21.40
CA ASP A 138 -20.04 -10.20 22.86
C ASP A 138 -18.65 -10.68 23.30
N MET A 139 -17.98 -9.86 24.10
CA MET A 139 -16.62 -10.11 24.61
C MET A 139 -16.58 -11.08 25.80
N ARG A 140 -17.72 -11.50 26.37
CA ARG A 140 -17.75 -12.41 27.54
C ARG A 140 -17.06 -13.74 27.25
N LYS A 141 -17.21 -14.28 26.03
CA LYS A 141 -16.59 -15.55 25.63
C LYS A 141 -15.07 -15.47 25.59
N GLU A 142 -14.50 -14.30 25.30
CA GLU A 142 -13.05 -14.08 25.28
C GLU A 142 -12.51 -13.96 26.72
N LEU A 143 -13.25 -13.26 27.58
CA LEU A 143 -12.92 -13.13 29.01
C LEU A 143 -12.93 -14.49 29.74
N GLU A 144 -13.79 -15.44 29.35
CA GLU A 144 -13.85 -16.79 29.92
C GLU A 144 -12.74 -17.74 29.40
N LYS A 145 -12.31 -17.57 28.14
CA LYS A 145 -11.22 -18.37 27.54
C LYS A 145 -9.85 -18.05 28.12
N GLU A 146 -9.61 -16.78 28.46
CA GLU A 146 -8.36 -16.38 29.12
C GLU A 146 -8.25 -16.92 30.55
N GLU A 147 -9.37 -17.05 31.29
CA GLU A 147 -9.38 -17.60 32.65
C GLU A 147 -9.03 -19.11 32.67
N THR A 148 -9.44 -19.85 31.63
CA THR A 148 -9.08 -21.27 31.48
C THR A 148 -7.60 -21.44 31.16
N MET A 149 -7.00 -20.53 30.39
CA MET A 149 -5.55 -20.51 30.13
C MET A 149 -4.72 -20.14 31.38
N GLU A 150 -5.15 -19.13 32.15
CA GLU A 150 -4.46 -18.69 33.38
C GLU A 150 -4.49 -19.74 34.50
N LYS A 151 -5.59 -20.49 34.65
CA LYS A 151 -5.71 -21.60 35.63
C LYS A 151 -4.89 -22.83 35.25
N SER A 152 -4.63 -23.07 33.97
CA SER A 152 -3.69 -24.14 33.54
C SER A 152 -2.23 -23.77 33.76
N THR A 153 -1.87 -22.49 33.75
CA THR A 153 -0.50 -22.01 34.01
C THR A 153 -0.15 -21.89 35.49
N SER A 154 -1.13 -21.74 36.39
CA SER A 154 -0.89 -21.57 37.84
C SER A 154 -0.68 -22.88 38.62
N LYS A 155 -0.75 -24.05 37.96
CA LYS A 155 -0.49 -25.37 38.59
C LYS A 155 0.98 -25.82 38.54
N MET A 156 1.88 -24.99 38.03
CA MET A 156 3.33 -25.25 37.98
C MET A 156 4.16 -24.13 38.63
N SER A 157 3.82 -23.68 39.83
CA SER A 157 4.75 -22.88 40.64
C SER A 157 4.30 -22.76 42.10
N SER A 158 4.57 -23.78 42.92
CA SER A 158 4.84 -23.60 44.36
C SER A 158 5.45 -24.87 44.97
N GLY A 159 6.76 -24.84 45.19
CA GLY A 159 7.48 -25.63 46.19
C GLY A 159 8.49 -24.70 46.86
N GLY A 160 8.81 -24.75 48.16
CA GLY A 160 8.35 -25.51 49.34
C GLY A 160 8.48 -24.58 50.57
N PRO A 161 9.04 -24.98 51.75
CA PRO A 161 9.23 -26.30 52.36
C PRO A 161 8.72 -26.38 53.83
N SER A 162 8.41 -27.57 54.36
CA SER A 162 8.74 -28.02 55.74
C SER A 162 8.15 -29.40 56.07
N GLU A 163 8.74 -30.03 57.08
CA GLU A 163 8.82 -31.45 57.42
C GLU A 163 7.60 -32.09 58.09
N ASP A 164 7.66 -33.43 58.12
CA ASP A 164 7.06 -34.40 59.03
C ASP A 164 5.53 -34.61 59.05
N GLU A 165 5.09 -35.71 58.42
CA GLU A 165 4.54 -36.88 59.14
C GLU A 165 4.20 -38.03 58.17
N LYS A 166 4.56 -39.26 58.56
CA LYS A 166 4.09 -40.54 57.99
C LYS A 166 3.33 -41.26 59.11
N PRO A 167 2.27 -42.04 58.81
CA PRO A 167 2.54 -43.47 58.52
C PRO A 167 1.59 -44.18 57.52
N HIS A 168 2.18 -45.21 56.88
CA HIS A 168 1.67 -46.53 56.49
C HIS A 168 0.22 -46.68 55.91
N ALA A 169 0.08 -47.00 54.62
CA ALA A 169 0.17 -48.34 53.99
C ALA A 169 -1.11 -49.19 54.07
N LYS A 170 -1.68 -49.58 52.91
CA LYS A 170 -2.17 -50.93 52.61
C LYS A 170 -2.43 -51.13 51.10
N LEU A 171 -1.83 -52.20 50.60
CA LEU A 171 -2.00 -52.84 49.30
C LEU A 171 -3.46 -53.28 49.04
N VAL A 172 -3.81 -53.56 47.77
CA VAL A 172 -4.06 -54.93 47.23
C VAL A 172 -4.87 -54.91 45.92
N ARG A 173 -4.23 -55.47 44.85
CA ARG A 173 -4.74 -56.34 43.74
C ARG A 173 -5.85 -55.84 42.78
N SER A 174 -5.97 -56.35 41.56
CA SER A 174 -5.13 -57.18 40.67
C SER A 174 -5.80 -57.27 39.28
N SER A 175 -4.96 -57.45 38.26
CA SER A 175 -5.09 -58.34 37.08
C SER A 175 -6.29 -58.12 36.13
N SER A 176 -6.24 -58.46 34.83
CA SER A 176 -5.38 -59.38 34.06
C SER A 176 -5.41 -58.92 32.57
N GLU A 177 -4.30 -58.97 31.83
CA GLU A 177 -3.96 -59.97 30.77
C GLU A 177 -4.71 -59.68 29.44
N ASP A 178 -4.03 -59.53 28.29
CA ASP A 178 -3.35 -60.60 27.56
C ASP A 178 -1.94 -60.26 27.00
N LEU A 179 -1.18 -61.35 26.82
CA LEU A 179 0.25 -61.56 26.53
C LEU A 179 0.29 -62.41 25.22
N VAL A 180 1.15 -62.20 24.22
CA VAL A 180 2.45 -62.89 23.89
C VAL A 180 2.56 -62.78 22.34
N GLN A 181 3.57 -62.21 21.68
CA GLN A 181 4.98 -62.62 21.42
C GLN A 181 5.19 -63.80 20.42
N LEU A 182 6.37 -63.78 19.76
CA LEU A 182 7.11 -64.83 19.00
C LEU A 182 7.07 -64.71 17.46
N LYS A 183 8.11 -65.00 16.66
CA LYS A 183 9.59 -65.16 16.78
C LYS A 183 10.13 -65.37 15.34
N GLU A 184 11.44 -65.19 15.15
CA GLU A 184 12.25 -65.32 13.93
C GLU A 184 12.24 -66.71 13.22
N ARG A 185 12.51 -66.75 11.89
CA ARG A 185 13.60 -67.53 11.24
C ARG A 185 13.65 -67.46 9.68
N GLU A 186 14.82 -67.03 9.20
CA GLU A 186 15.72 -67.55 8.13
C GLU A 186 15.33 -67.81 6.64
N ALA A 187 16.25 -67.31 5.79
CA ALA A 187 16.86 -67.86 4.57
C ALA A 187 16.21 -67.67 3.18
N SER A 188 16.79 -66.78 2.35
CA SER A 188 17.78 -67.13 1.30
C SER A 188 17.71 -66.25 0.02
N ASN A 189 18.91 -65.90 -0.45
CA ASN A 189 19.33 -65.51 -1.80
C ASN A 189 18.84 -64.22 -2.48
N GLY A 190 19.81 -63.35 -2.76
CA GLY A 190 19.83 -62.54 -3.97
C GLY A 190 20.46 -61.15 -3.84
N ASN A 191 21.81 -61.10 -3.85
CA ASN A 191 22.70 -60.07 -4.40
C ASN A 191 22.09 -58.81 -5.07
N LEU A 192 22.66 -57.60 -5.08
CA LEU A 192 23.88 -56.96 -4.57
C LEU A 192 23.72 -55.45 -4.92
N PHE A 193 24.07 -54.55 -3.99
CA PHE A 193 24.82 -53.28 -4.11
C PHE A 193 24.46 -52.25 -5.22
N ILE A 194 24.15 -50.96 -4.95
CA ILE A 194 24.96 -49.86 -4.34
C ILE A 194 26.26 -49.65 -5.17
N GLU A 195 26.63 -48.49 -5.72
CA GLU A 195 26.81 -47.18 -5.10
C GLU A 195 27.10 -46.08 -6.14
N ALA A 196 27.14 -44.87 -5.61
CA ALA A 196 27.41 -43.58 -6.22
C ALA A 196 28.90 -43.29 -6.51
N CYS A 197 29.09 -42.05 -7.01
CA CYS A 197 30.23 -41.14 -6.84
C CYS A 197 31.27 -41.00 -7.97
N SER A 198 31.48 -39.72 -8.30
CA SER A 198 32.53 -39.08 -9.11
C SER A 198 33.96 -39.53 -8.77
N PRO A 199 35.00 -39.23 -9.58
CA PRO A 199 35.65 -37.90 -9.47
C PRO A 199 36.40 -37.35 -10.73
N ALA A 200 36.73 -36.05 -10.60
CA ALA A 200 37.76 -35.16 -11.15
C ALA A 200 38.84 -35.59 -12.20
N GLY A 201 39.32 -34.57 -12.94
CA GLY A 201 40.65 -34.45 -13.57
C GLY A 201 40.60 -33.95 -15.03
N SER A 202 40.76 -32.66 -15.36
CA SER A 202 41.99 -31.83 -15.50
C SER A 202 42.93 -32.19 -16.67
N TYR A 203 42.90 -31.42 -17.77
CA TYR A 203 44.00 -30.92 -18.64
C TYR A 203 43.31 -30.30 -19.90
N ASP A 204 43.37 -29.00 -20.19
CA ASP A 204 44.43 -28.11 -20.65
C ASP A 204 44.94 -28.35 -22.10
N SER A 205 45.09 -27.20 -22.78
CA SER A 205 45.84 -26.91 -24.01
C SER A 205 45.17 -27.07 -25.39
N SER A 206 44.70 -25.92 -25.87
CA SER A 206 45.12 -25.23 -27.11
C SER A 206 45.15 -26.00 -28.44
N HIS A 207 44.40 -25.53 -29.43
CA HIS A 207 44.93 -24.64 -30.49
C HIS A 207 43.84 -24.30 -31.53
N SER A 208 43.83 -23.02 -31.89
CA SER A 208 43.12 -22.43 -33.02
C SER A 208 43.35 -23.17 -34.35
N LEU A 209 42.35 -23.15 -35.22
CA LEU A 209 42.39 -22.58 -36.58
C LEU A 209 41.10 -22.94 -37.34
N SER A 210 40.28 -21.93 -37.65
CA SER A 210 39.36 -21.94 -38.78
C SER A 210 40.17 -21.75 -40.10
N PRO A 211 39.57 -21.73 -41.31
CA PRO A 211 38.20 -22.10 -41.73
C PRO A 211 38.23 -23.04 -42.98
N VAL A 212 37.09 -23.49 -43.49
CA VAL A 212 36.75 -23.49 -44.94
C VAL A 212 35.33 -24.07 -45.15
N THR A 213 34.65 -23.37 -46.03
CA THR A 213 33.30 -23.52 -46.59
C THR A 213 33.02 -24.87 -47.28
N SER A 214 31.81 -25.40 -47.15
CA SER A 214 30.87 -25.62 -48.29
C SER A 214 29.66 -26.48 -47.92
N SER A 215 28.49 -25.95 -48.27
CA SER A 215 27.25 -26.60 -48.74
C SER A 215 27.00 -28.09 -48.43
N GLY A 216 25.92 -28.35 -47.68
CA GLY A 216 25.21 -29.63 -47.66
C GLY A 216 23.87 -29.47 -46.95
N ALA A 217 22.76 -29.64 -47.68
CA ALA A 217 21.40 -29.44 -47.18
C ALA A 217 20.81 -30.69 -46.51
N THR A 218 19.89 -30.45 -45.57
CA THR A 218 18.88 -31.36 -44.96
C THR A 218 19.46 -32.38 -43.95
N VAL A 219 18.93 -32.53 -42.72
CA VAL A 219 17.55 -32.84 -42.32
C VAL A 219 17.23 -32.25 -40.93
N LYS A 220 15.94 -31.96 -40.73
CA LYS A 220 15.30 -31.33 -39.57
C LYS A 220 15.46 -32.13 -38.27
N ASP A 221 15.90 -31.47 -37.21
CA ASP A 221 15.38 -31.69 -35.86
C ASP A 221 14.75 -30.38 -35.39
N VAL A 222 13.43 -30.42 -35.19
CA VAL A 222 12.63 -29.29 -34.73
C VAL A 222 12.73 -29.28 -33.22
N ASP A 223 13.65 -28.49 -32.68
CA ASP A 223 13.73 -28.24 -31.26
C ASP A 223 12.60 -27.26 -30.87
N MET A 224 11.58 -27.82 -30.23
CA MET A 224 10.33 -27.17 -29.89
C MET A 224 10.46 -26.38 -28.59
N HIS A 225 11.40 -25.43 -28.55
CA HIS A 225 11.47 -24.35 -27.57
C HIS A 225 11.79 -23.04 -28.28
N GLN A 226 10.98 -22.72 -29.29
CA GLN A 226 10.95 -21.37 -29.85
C GLN A 226 10.31 -20.47 -28.81
N SER A 227 11.16 -19.71 -28.11
CA SER A 227 10.81 -18.49 -27.39
C SER A 227 9.72 -17.76 -28.16
N LEU A 228 8.58 -17.51 -27.53
CA LEU A 228 7.57 -16.58 -28.03
C LEU A 228 8.28 -15.23 -28.21
N SER A 229 8.80 -15.00 -29.42
CA SER A 229 9.23 -13.69 -29.88
C SER A 229 8.01 -12.81 -29.75
N VAL A 230 8.00 -11.97 -28.71
CA VAL A 230 7.02 -10.91 -28.55
C VAL A 230 7.19 -10.05 -29.80
N TYR A 231 6.26 -10.18 -30.73
CA TYR A 231 6.18 -9.32 -31.90
C TYR A 231 5.98 -7.89 -31.37
N GLU A 232 7.07 -7.13 -31.32
CA GLU A 232 7.08 -5.70 -31.00
C GLU A 232 7.18 -4.94 -32.33
N PRO A 233 6.05 -4.63 -32.99
CA PRO A 233 6.07 -3.82 -34.20
C PRO A 233 6.71 -2.45 -33.89
N PRO A 234 7.47 -1.87 -34.83
CA PRO A 234 8.11 -0.59 -34.62
C PRO A 234 7.05 0.51 -34.35
N ASP A 235 7.31 1.37 -33.36
CA ASP A 235 6.47 2.54 -33.09
C ASP A 235 6.57 3.54 -34.27
N LEU A 236 5.58 3.49 -35.17
CA LEU A 236 5.47 4.36 -36.34
C LEU A 236 5.14 5.81 -35.99
N ASN A 237 4.75 6.08 -34.74
CA ASN A 237 4.24 7.35 -34.26
C ASN A 237 5.14 7.97 -33.18
N ARG A 238 6.38 7.50 -33.08
CA ARG A 238 7.37 7.86 -32.05
C ARG A 238 7.54 9.36 -31.80
N LYS A 239 7.47 10.20 -32.84
CA LYS A 239 7.58 11.66 -32.69
C LYS A 239 6.44 12.25 -31.84
N ILE A 240 5.22 11.73 -31.98
CA ILE A 240 4.06 12.17 -31.20
C ILE A 240 4.23 11.72 -29.75
N THR A 241 4.62 10.45 -29.55
CA THR A 241 4.74 9.85 -28.22
C THR A 241 5.89 10.47 -27.41
N GLU A 242 7.01 10.83 -28.05
CA GLU A 242 8.12 11.57 -27.43
C GLU A 242 7.69 12.97 -26.96
N ILE A 243 6.97 13.73 -27.79
CA ILE A 243 6.42 15.05 -27.41
C ILE A 243 5.44 14.92 -26.24
N PHE A 244 4.54 13.93 -26.30
CA PHE A 244 3.61 13.65 -25.20
C PHE A 244 4.34 13.24 -23.92
N GLY A 245 5.42 12.46 -24.04
CA GLY A 245 6.31 12.09 -22.94
C GLY A 245 6.89 13.30 -22.22
N LYS A 246 7.39 14.29 -22.97
CA LYS A 246 7.86 15.56 -22.40
C LYS A 246 6.74 16.32 -21.67
N LEU A 247 5.55 16.42 -22.27
CA LEU A 247 4.41 17.07 -21.63
C LEU A 247 3.98 16.38 -20.33
N ILE A 248 4.02 15.04 -20.28
CA ILE A 248 3.70 14.27 -19.07
C ILE A 248 4.60 14.70 -17.90
N ASN A 249 5.90 14.83 -18.16
CA ASN A 249 6.89 15.19 -17.15
C ASN A 249 6.69 16.64 -16.68
N ILE A 250 6.50 17.57 -17.61
CA ILE A 250 6.24 18.99 -17.30
C ILE A 250 4.96 19.13 -16.46
N TYR A 251 3.86 18.50 -16.88
CA TYR A 251 2.61 18.58 -16.12
C TYR A 251 2.72 17.95 -14.73
N ARG A 252 3.48 16.86 -14.56
CA ARG A 252 3.77 16.29 -13.22
C ARG A 252 4.53 17.28 -12.36
N ALA A 253 5.60 17.89 -12.88
CA ALA A 253 6.38 18.89 -12.17
C ALA A 253 5.54 20.10 -11.74
N LEU A 254 4.57 20.50 -12.58
CA LEU A 254 3.63 21.58 -12.27
C LEU A 254 2.47 21.15 -11.34
N GLY A 255 2.37 19.87 -10.97
CA GLY A 255 1.31 19.35 -10.11
C GLY A 255 -0.03 19.11 -10.81
N ASP A 256 -0.06 19.06 -12.14
CA ASP A 256 -1.25 18.76 -12.95
C ASP A 256 -1.31 17.28 -13.35
N ASP A 257 -1.61 16.45 -12.36
CA ASP A 257 -1.72 14.99 -12.54
C ASP A 257 -2.82 14.59 -13.53
N ARG A 258 -3.87 15.42 -13.68
CA ARG A 258 -5.00 15.11 -14.56
C ARG A 258 -4.60 15.24 -16.02
N ARG A 259 -3.95 16.34 -16.40
CA ARG A 259 -3.46 16.53 -17.77
C ARG A 259 -2.33 15.57 -18.08
N SER A 260 -1.35 15.44 -17.17
CA SER A 260 -0.29 14.44 -17.30
C SER A 260 -0.85 13.05 -17.57
N TYR A 261 -1.86 12.62 -16.81
CA TYR A 261 -2.46 11.30 -17.01
C TYR A 261 -3.20 11.14 -18.34
N SER A 262 -3.74 12.21 -18.88
CA SER A 262 -4.47 12.17 -20.16
C SER A 262 -3.52 11.84 -21.31
N TYR A 263 -2.36 12.52 -21.40
CA TYR A 263 -1.32 12.18 -22.37
C TYR A 263 -0.73 10.79 -22.12
N TYR A 264 -0.50 10.44 -20.85
CA TYR A 264 0.00 9.11 -20.49
C TYR A 264 -0.91 7.99 -21.01
N LYS A 265 -2.23 8.13 -20.90
CA LYS A 265 -3.19 7.16 -21.44
C LYS A 265 -3.18 7.07 -22.97
N ALA A 266 -2.78 8.14 -23.64
CA ALA A 266 -2.76 8.22 -25.08
C ALA A 266 -1.60 7.48 -25.73
N ILE A 267 -0.41 7.57 -25.10
CA ILE A 267 0.84 7.05 -25.66
C ILE A 267 0.70 5.56 -26.05
N PRO A 268 0.26 4.64 -25.19
CA PRO A 268 0.16 3.23 -25.56
C PRO A 268 -0.89 2.93 -26.66
N VAL A 269 -1.88 3.82 -26.83
CA VAL A 269 -2.86 3.69 -27.92
C VAL A 269 -2.20 4.07 -29.24
N ILE A 270 -1.40 5.15 -29.25
CA ILE A 270 -0.71 5.68 -30.42
C ILE A 270 0.46 4.78 -30.84
N GLU A 271 1.25 4.29 -29.88
CA GLU A 271 2.39 3.38 -30.12
C GLU A 271 1.97 2.07 -30.82
N LYS A 272 0.76 1.58 -30.52
CA LYS A 272 0.24 0.31 -31.04
C LYS A 272 -0.50 0.42 -32.38
N LEU A 273 -0.61 1.62 -32.94
CA LEU A 273 -1.28 1.78 -34.23
C LEU A 273 -0.43 1.15 -35.34
N PRO A 274 -1.04 0.33 -36.23
CA PRO A 274 -0.31 -0.35 -37.31
C PRO A 274 0.02 0.60 -38.48
N PHE A 275 -0.21 1.90 -38.32
CA PHE A 275 0.01 2.92 -39.34
C PHE A 275 0.57 4.20 -38.71
N LYS A 276 1.25 4.99 -39.53
CA LYS A 276 1.67 6.35 -39.19
C LYS A 276 0.46 7.29 -39.26
N ILE A 277 0.25 8.09 -38.21
CA ILE A 277 -0.81 9.10 -38.18
C ILE A 277 -0.41 10.27 -39.08
N GLU A 278 -1.30 10.63 -40.00
CA GLU A 278 -1.15 11.75 -40.95
C GLU A 278 -2.23 12.82 -40.73
N SER A 279 -3.33 12.48 -40.07
CA SER A 279 -4.41 13.41 -39.72
C SER A 279 -5.10 13.02 -38.42
N ALA A 280 -5.60 14.03 -37.68
CA ALA A 280 -6.38 13.83 -36.47
C ALA A 280 -7.67 13.02 -36.67
N GLU A 281 -8.24 12.99 -37.89
CA GLU A 281 -9.44 12.18 -38.14
C GLU A 281 -9.17 10.67 -37.96
N GLN A 282 -7.94 10.20 -38.20
CA GLN A 282 -7.56 8.79 -38.00
C GLN A 282 -7.59 8.35 -36.53
N VAL A 283 -7.56 9.31 -35.59
CA VAL A 283 -7.49 9.04 -34.14
C VAL A 283 -8.74 9.51 -33.38
N LYS A 284 -9.74 10.06 -34.09
CA LYS A 284 -10.89 10.75 -33.50
C LYS A 284 -11.76 9.89 -32.58
N ASN A 285 -11.88 8.61 -32.89
CA ASN A 285 -12.71 7.65 -32.16
C ASN A 285 -11.88 6.69 -31.28
N LEU A 286 -10.58 6.95 -31.14
CA LEU A 286 -9.73 6.10 -30.32
C LEU A 286 -9.94 6.37 -28.82
N PRO A 287 -9.92 5.33 -27.99
CA PRO A 287 -10.11 5.48 -26.56
C PRO A 287 -9.01 6.37 -25.97
N SER A 288 -9.36 7.18 -24.99
CA SER A 288 -8.46 8.14 -24.32
C SER A 288 -7.95 9.30 -25.18
N ILE A 289 -8.35 9.41 -26.46
CA ILE A 289 -7.95 10.50 -27.35
C ILE A 289 -9.10 11.50 -27.55
N GLY A 290 -9.15 12.53 -26.70
CA GLY A 290 -10.16 13.59 -26.78
C GLY A 290 -9.78 14.74 -27.72
N LYS A 291 -10.76 15.62 -28.01
CA LYS A 291 -10.64 16.74 -28.96
C LYS A 291 -9.35 17.56 -28.85
N SER A 292 -9.00 18.05 -27.66
CA SER A 292 -7.77 18.85 -27.47
C SER A 292 -6.50 18.09 -27.83
N MET A 293 -6.47 16.77 -27.62
CA MET A 293 -5.31 15.96 -27.94
C MET A 293 -5.27 15.60 -29.43
N GLN A 294 -6.44 15.49 -30.08
CA GLN A 294 -6.55 15.40 -31.54
C GLN A 294 -6.00 16.67 -32.19
N GLU A 295 -6.30 17.86 -31.64
CA GLU A 295 -5.72 19.14 -32.10
C GLU A 295 -4.19 19.14 -31.98
N HIS A 296 -3.64 18.68 -30.84
CA HIS A 296 -2.19 18.55 -30.69
C HIS A 296 -1.58 17.54 -31.68
N ILE A 297 -2.23 16.39 -31.91
CA ILE A 297 -1.78 15.41 -32.91
C ILE A 297 -1.77 16.05 -34.30
N GLN A 298 -2.84 16.76 -34.68
CA GLN A 298 -2.92 17.45 -35.98
C GLN A 298 -1.77 18.45 -36.14
N GLU A 299 -1.47 19.23 -35.10
CA GLU A 299 -0.37 20.19 -35.10
C GLU A 299 0.98 19.50 -35.29
N ILE A 300 1.22 18.41 -34.55
CA ILE A 300 2.48 17.64 -34.61
C ILE A 300 2.67 17.00 -35.99
N VAL A 301 1.64 16.41 -36.58
CA VAL A 301 1.78 15.78 -37.91
C VAL A 301 1.97 16.82 -39.02
N THR A 302 1.41 18.02 -38.85
CA THR A 302 1.51 19.12 -39.84
C THR A 302 2.84 19.84 -39.76
N THR A 303 3.32 20.13 -38.54
CA THR A 303 4.48 21.01 -38.32
C THR A 303 5.73 20.27 -37.84
N GLY A 304 5.59 19.02 -37.38
CA GLY A 304 6.63 18.28 -36.69
C GLY A 304 6.87 18.71 -35.23
N LYS A 305 6.11 19.68 -34.73
CA LYS A 305 6.30 20.32 -33.42
C LYS A 305 4.98 20.54 -32.68
N LEU A 306 5.07 20.99 -31.44
CA LEU A 306 3.92 21.41 -30.64
C LEU A 306 4.24 22.73 -29.93
N LEU A 307 3.59 23.81 -30.35
CA LEU A 307 3.76 25.17 -29.81
C LEU A 307 3.60 25.22 -28.30
N LYS A 308 2.69 24.41 -27.76
CA LYS A 308 2.48 24.30 -26.32
C LYS A 308 3.72 23.78 -25.58
N LEU A 309 4.41 22.80 -26.15
CA LEU A 309 5.64 22.27 -25.58
C LEU A 309 6.76 23.31 -25.70
N GLU A 310 6.90 23.97 -26.85
CA GLU A 310 7.89 25.04 -27.02
C GLU A 310 7.68 26.17 -26.01
N HIS A 311 6.44 26.59 -25.79
CA HIS A 311 6.12 27.58 -24.76
C HIS A 311 6.57 27.13 -23.37
N PHE A 312 6.28 25.89 -22.97
CA PHE A 312 6.75 25.35 -21.69
C PHE A 312 8.27 25.23 -21.58
N GLU A 313 8.96 24.86 -22.67
CA GLU A 313 10.42 24.76 -22.69
C GLU A 313 11.09 26.14 -22.57
N THR A 314 10.42 27.22 -22.98
CA THR A 314 10.92 28.61 -22.87
C THR A 314 10.44 29.37 -21.63
N ASP A 315 9.46 28.84 -20.90
CA ASP A 315 8.89 29.50 -19.72
C ASP A 315 9.80 29.32 -18.49
N GLU A 316 10.33 30.43 -17.97
CA GLU A 316 11.24 30.47 -16.82
C GLU A 316 10.64 29.79 -15.57
N LYS A 317 9.33 29.98 -15.32
CA LYS A 317 8.65 29.39 -14.18
C LYS A 317 8.57 27.88 -14.35
N VAL A 318 8.23 27.40 -15.54
CA VAL A 318 8.18 25.96 -15.81
C VAL A 318 9.56 25.33 -15.67
N GLY A 319 10.60 25.95 -16.25
CA GLY A 319 11.98 25.49 -16.12
C GLY A 319 12.42 25.40 -14.66
N THR A 320 12.21 26.47 -13.89
CA THR A 320 12.60 26.54 -12.48
C THR A 320 11.85 25.53 -11.60
N VAL A 321 10.51 25.48 -11.73
CA VAL A 321 9.68 24.56 -10.92
C VAL A 321 10.01 23.11 -11.25
N THR A 322 10.32 22.81 -12.52
CA THR A 322 10.77 21.47 -12.93
C THR A 322 12.12 21.13 -12.30
N LEU A 323 13.11 22.02 -12.40
CA LEU A 323 14.44 21.83 -11.78
C LEU A 323 14.32 21.58 -10.27
N PHE A 324 13.55 22.40 -9.56
CA PHE A 324 13.36 22.24 -8.12
C PHE A 324 12.66 20.92 -7.77
N GLY A 325 11.71 20.49 -8.60
CA GLY A 325 11.00 19.22 -8.44
C GLY A 325 11.88 17.98 -8.60
N GLU A 326 13.07 18.11 -9.19
CA GLU A 326 14.04 17.00 -9.27
C GLU A 326 14.79 16.78 -7.94
N VAL A 327 14.83 17.79 -7.06
CA VAL A 327 15.50 17.68 -5.76
C VAL A 327 14.65 16.81 -4.83
N TRP A 328 15.26 15.78 -4.24
CA TRP A 328 14.53 14.87 -3.37
C TRP A 328 13.82 15.62 -2.23
N GLY A 329 12.55 15.29 -2.01
CA GLY A 329 11.71 15.91 -0.99
C GLY A 329 11.07 17.23 -1.41
N ILE A 330 11.35 17.77 -2.60
CA ILE A 330 10.67 18.95 -3.15
C ILE A 330 9.65 18.50 -4.19
N GLY A 331 8.36 18.58 -3.82
CA GLY A 331 7.25 18.35 -4.75
C GLY A 331 6.75 19.63 -5.42
N PRO A 332 5.78 19.54 -6.37
CA PRO A 332 5.27 20.67 -7.14
C PRO A 332 4.84 21.87 -6.29
N THR A 333 4.15 21.62 -5.18
CA THR A 333 3.70 22.67 -4.27
C THR A 333 4.86 23.40 -3.60
N THR A 334 5.90 22.67 -3.18
CA THR A 334 7.09 23.27 -2.55
C THR A 334 7.92 24.02 -3.59
N ALA A 335 8.11 23.43 -4.78
CA ALA A 335 8.81 24.07 -5.90
C ALA A 335 8.16 25.40 -6.30
N GLN A 336 6.83 25.44 -6.40
CA GLN A 336 6.10 26.69 -6.67
C GLN A 336 6.29 27.74 -5.58
N LYS A 337 6.23 27.34 -4.29
CA LYS A 337 6.48 28.27 -3.17
C LYS A 337 7.91 28.83 -3.19
N LEU A 338 8.90 28.02 -3.52
CA LEU A 338 10.30 28.45 -3.65
C LEU A 338 10.46 29.42 -4.83
N TYR A 339 9.81 29.15 -5.95
CA TYR A 339 9.76 30.08 -7.08
C TYR A 339 9.12 31.42 -6.69
N GLU A 340 7.99 31.39 -5.98
CA GLU A 340 7.28 32.59 -5.49
C GLU A 340 8.12 33.40 -4.50
N LYS A 341 9.03 32.75 -3.77
CA LYS A 341 10.03 33.41 -2.90
C LYS A 341 11.18 34.06 -3.66
N GLY A 342 11.29 33.85 -4.96
CA GLY A 342 12.34 34.43 -5.80
C GLY A 342 13.49 33.50 -6.15
N CYS A 343 13.52 32.25 -5.65
CA CYS A 343 14.54 31.29 -6.02
C CYS A 343 14.42 30.90 -7.50
N ARG A 344 15.55 30.82 -8.22
CA ARG A 344 15.63 30.40 -9.63
C ARG A 344 16.63 29.28 -9.88
N THR A 345 17.62 29.13 -9.01
CA THR A 345 18.73 28.19 -9.16
C THR A 345 18.86 27.23 -7.98
N LEU A 346 19.62 26.14 -8.15
CA LEU A 346 19.94 25.24 -7.03
C LEU A 346 20.81 25.94 -5.99
N GLU A 347 21.61 26.92 -6.39
CA GLU A 347 22.39 27.79 -5.50
C GLU A 347 21.49 28.63 -4.60
N ASP A 348 20.41 29.19 -5.13
CA ASP A 348 19.42 29.90 -4.31
C ASP A 348 18.79 28.96 -3.27
N LEU A 349 18.54 27.70 -3.64
CA LEU A 349 18.02 26.70 -2.70
C LEU A 349 19.02 26.37 -1.59
N LYS A 350 20.34 26.43 -1.84
CA LYS A 350 21.36 26.19 -0.80
C LYS A 350 21.31 27.27 0.29
N ALA A 351 20.93 28.49 -0.07
CA ALA A 351 20.75 29.61 0.85
C ALA A 351 19.37 29.62 1.54
N GLU A 352 18.40 28.81 1.09
CA GLU A 352 17.05 28.82 1.62
C GLU A 352 16.94 28.09 2.97
N GLU A 353 16.65 28.85 4.02
CA GLU A 353 16.58 28.31 5.38
C GLU A 353 15.36 27.41 5.60
N SER A 354 14.25 27.65 4.89
CA SER A 354 12.98 26.92 5.09
C SER A 354 12.98 25.48 4.59
N LEU A 355 14.03 25.04 3.89
CA LEU A 355 14.18 23.64 3.48
C LEU A 355 14.32 22.74 4.71
N THR A 356 13.59 21.63 4.69
CA THR A 356 13.72 20.57 5.69
C THR A 356 15.12 19.94 5.63
N HIS A 357 15.56 19.30 6.72
CA HIS A 357 16.85 18.61 6.73
C HIS A 357 17.00 17.61 5.57
N ALA A 358 15.96 16.83 5.30
CA ALA A 358 15.96 15.85 4.24
C ALA A 358 16.00 16.49 2.83
N GLN A 359 15.35 17.65 2.63
CA GLN A 359 15.47 18.43 1.39
C GLN A 359 16.90 19.00 1.21
N LYS A 360 17.53 19.46 2.29
CA LYS A 360 18.93 19.92 2.27
C LYS A 360 19.89 18.79 1.91
N LEU A 361 19.66 17.57 2.41
CA LEU A 361 20.40 16.37 2.01
C LEU A 361 20.16 16.01 0.54
N GLY A 362 18.90 16.06 0.08
CA GLY A 362 18.54 15.86 -1.32
C GLY A 362 19.23 16.83 -2.27
N LEU A 363 19.39 18.09 -1.83
CA LEU A 363 20.14 19.11 -2.58
C LEU A 363 21.65 18.88 -2.52
N LYS A 364 22.19 18.50 -1.35
CA LYS A 364 23.61 18.22 -1.16
C LYS A 364 24.11 17.08 -2.05
N TYR A 365 23.31 16.02 -2.19
CA TYR A 365 23.64 14.82 -2.95
C TYR A 365 22.86 14.72 -4.26
N PHE A 366 22.39 15.85 -4.80
CA PHE A 366 21.55 15.91 -5.99
C PHE A 366 22.16 15.19 -7.20
N GLU A 367 23.45 15.40 -7.43
CA GLU A 367 24.17 14.71 -8.51
C GLU A 367 24.37 13.22 -8.21
N ASP A 368 24.79 12.87 -6.99
CA ASP A 368 25.00 11.47 -6.57
C ASP A 368 23.74 10.61 -6.80
N ILE A 369 22.58 11.07 -6.31
CA ILE A 369 21.32 10.29 -6.38
C ILE A 369 20.76 10.17 -7.81
N LYS A 370 21.24 10.99 -8.75
CA LYS A 370 20.92 10.85 -10.18
C LYS A 370 21.71 9.71 -10.84
N HIS A 371 22.83 9.28 -10.25
CA HIS A 371 23.64 8.21 -10.82
C HIS A 371 22.90 6.87 -10.70
N ARG A 372 22.76 6.21 -11.84
CA ARG A 372 22.13 4.89 -11.95
C ARG A 372 23.03 3.83 -11.34
N ILE A 373 22.43 2.92 -10.56
CA ILE A 373 23.12 1.77 -9.96
C ILE A 373 23.11 0.62 -10.97
N PRO A 374 24.25 0.05 -11.38
CA PRO A 374 24.27 -1.18 -12.18
C PRO A 374 23.56 -2.34 -11.47
N ARG A 375 22.86 -3.19 -12.22
CA ARG A 375 22.09 -4.30 -11.64
C ARG A 375 22.93 -5.22 -10.75
N HIS A 376 24.16 -5.54 -11.16
CA HIS A 376 25.05 -6.44 -10.40
C HIS A 376 25.44 -5.84 -9.04
N GLU A 377 25.61 -4.52 -8.95
CA GLU A 377 25.87 -3.84 -7.67
C GLU A 377 24.66 -3.92 -6.74
N VAL A 378 23.43 -3.79 -7.28
CA VAL A 378 22.20 -4.00 -6.50
C VAL A 378 22.09 -5.44 -6.00
N GLU A 379 22.47 -6.43 -6.82
CA GLU A 379 22.47 -7.85 -6.42
C GLU A 379 23.45 -8.11 -5.26
N GLU A 380 24.65 -7.53 -5.30
CA GLU A 380 25.63 -7.65 -4.21
C GLU A 380 25.15 -6.95 -2.93
N MET A 381 24.57 -5.76 -3.06
CA MET A 381 23.99 -5.04 -1.92
C MET A 381 22.76 -5.76 -1.35
N GLU A 382 21.92 -6.40 -2.17
CA GLU A 382 20.80 -7.23 -1.71
C GLU A 382 21.31 -8.41 -0.86
N LYS A 383 22.36 -9.11 -1.31
CA LYS A 383 22.98 -10.22 -0.54
C LYS A 383 23.52 -9.73 0.80
N LEU A 384 24.15 -8.55 0.84
CA LEU A 384 24.61 -7.91 2.07
C LEU A 384 23.44 -7.62 3.01
N LEU A 385 22.37 -7.03 2.50
CA LEU A 385 21.16 -6.71 3.25
C LEU A 385 20.51 -7.97 3.82
N GLN A 386 20.34 -9.02 3.00
CA GLN A 386 19.78 -10.30 3.44
C GLN A 386 20.62 -10.93 4.56
N LYS A 387 21.94 -10.95 4.42
CA LYS A 387 22.85 -11.47 5.46
C LYS A 387 22.74 -10.67 6.76
N ALA A 388 22.78 -9.35 6.69
CA ALA A 388 22.63 -8.48 7.85
C ALA A 388 21.26 -8.66 8.53
N GLY A 389 20.21 -8.90 7.76
CA GLY A 389 18.88 -9.18 8.27
C GLY A 389 18.83 -10.48 9.07
N GLU A 390 19.36 -11.56 8.50
CA GLU A 390 19.38 -12.89 9.11
C GLU A 390 20.21 -12.93 10.40
N GLU A 391 21.30 -12.15 10.48
CA GLU A 391 22.09 -11.97 11.71
C GLU A 391 21.29 -11.31 12.84
N ILE A 392 20.32 -10.46 12.51
CA ILE A 392 19.50 -9.73 13.49
C ILE A 392 18.23 -10.49 13.87
N LEU A 393 17.58 -11.12 12.88
CA LEU A 393 16.34 -11.86 13.05
C LEU A 393 16.33 -13.05 12.08
N LEU A 394 16.52 -14.24 12.64
CA LEU A 394 16.47 -15.49 11.90
C LEU A 394 15.13 -15.66 11.17
N GLY A 395 15.16 -15.97 9.87
CA GLY A 395 13.96 -16.19 9.06
C GLY A 395 13.29 -14.90 8.56
N VAL A 396 13.92 -13.74 8.71
CA VAL A 396 13.43 -12.49 8.11
C VAL A 396 13.49 -12.58 6.58
N LEU A 397 12.43 -12.13 5.92
CA LEU A 397 12.37 -12.08 4.47
C LEU A 397 12.69 -10.66 4.00
N ILE A 398 13.78 -10.51 3.25
CA ILE A 398 14.23 -9.24 2.66
C ILE A 398 14.31 -9.41 1.14
N VAL A 399 13.53 -8.61 0.42
CA VAL A 399 13.43 -8.67 -1.04
C VAL A 399 13.63 -7.29 -1.64
N CYS A 400 14.58 -7.14 -2.56
CA CYS A 400 14.66 -5.93 -3.37
C CYS A 400 13.51 -5.90 -4.38
N GLY A 401 12.70 -4.85 -4.32
CA GLY A 401 11.61 -4.54 -5.22
C GLY A 401 12.06 -3.71 -6.42
N GLY A 402 11.21 -2.77 -6.82
CA GLY A 402 11.56 -1.71 -7.74
C GLY A 402 11.93 -2.16 -9.14
N SER A 403 12.71 -1.30 -9.79
CA SER A 403 13.29 -1.61 -11.10
C SER A 403 14.19 -2.85 -11.11
N TYR A 404 14.81 -3.17 -9.98
CA TYR A 404 15.61 -4.37 -9.80
C TYR A 404 14.77 -5.64 -9.93
N ARG A 405 13.67 -5.76 -9.18
CA ARG A 405 12.78 -6.93 -9.27
C ARG A 405 12.12 -7.07 -10.63
N ARG A 406 11.89 -5.94 -11.33
CA ARG A 406 11.38 -5.92 -12.71
C ARG A 406 12.43 -6.21 -13.79
N GLY A 407 13.65 -6.64 -13.42
CA GLY A 407 14.66 -7.09 -14.38
C GLY A 407 15.38 -5.98 -15.15
N LYS A 408 15.33 -4.71 -14.71
CA LYS A 408 16.09 -3.65 -15.39
C LYS A 408 17.61 -3.85 -15.22
N ALA A 409 18.36 -3.45 -16.25
CA ALA A 409 19.83 -3.54 -16.29
C ALA A 409 20.54 -2.54 -15.36
N SER A 410 19.84 -1.47 -14.98
CA SER A 410 20.26 -0.53 -13.94
C SER A 410 19.05 -0.11 -13.10
N CYS A 411 19.31 0.48 -11.94
CA CYS A 411 18.33 0.95 -10.96
C CYS A 411 18.56 2.42 -10.62
N GLY A 412 17.54 3.12 -10.14
CA GLY A 412 17.67 4.52 -9.67
C GLY A 412 18.00 4.55 -8.18
N ASP A 413 17.38 3.63 -7.46
CA ASP A 413 17.42 3.43 -6.04
C ASP A 413 17.28 1.94 -5.71
N MET A 414 17.40 1.63 -4.43
CA MET A 414 17.11 0.31 -3.87
C MET A 414 15.79 0.36 -3.09
N ASP A 415 14.74 -0.20 -3.66
CA ASP A 415 13.49 -0.47 -2.96
C ASP A 415 13.60 -1.82 -2.23
N VAL A 416 13.41 -1.87 -0.92
CA VAL A 416 13.57 -3.08 -0.12
C VAL A 416 12.31 -3.33 0.70
N VAL A 417 11.67 -4.47 0.46
CA VAL A 417 10.46 -4.91 1.16
C VAL A 417 10.82 -6.02 2.13
N ILE A 418 10.45 -5.84 3.39
CA ILE A 418 10.85 -6.69 4.50
C ILE A 418 9.60 -7.22 5.21
N THR A 419 9.61 -8.49 5.62
CA THR A 419 8.58 -9.06 6.49
C THR A 419 9.15 -10.23 7.29
N HIS A 420 8.37 -10.78 8.22
CA HIS A 420 8.72 -12.02 8.91
C HIS A 420 7.53 -13.01 8.82
N PRO A 421 7.76 -14.30 8.53
CA PRO A 421 6.68 -15.27 8.28
C PRO A 421 5.68 -15.44 9.43
N ASP A 422 6.12 -15.26 10.68
CA ASP A 422 5.26 -15.40 11.87
C ASP A 422 4.25 -14.24 12.06
N GLY A 423 4.35 -13.17 11.27
CA GLY A 423 3.51 -11.98 11.38
C GLY A 423 3.71 -11.13 12.63
N LYS A 424 4.69 -11.44 13.50
CA LYS A 424 4.90 -10.79 14.80
C LYS A 424 6.32 -10.28 14.98
N SER A 425 7.34 -11.06 14.63
CA SER A 425 8.74 -10.73 14.91
C SER A 425 9.30 -9.58 14.07
N HIS A 426 8.57 -9.14 13.05
CA HIS A 426 8.90 -7.93 12.28
C HIS A 426 8.83 -6.64 13.12
N THR A 427 8.07 -6.63 14.23
CA THR A 427 7.90 -5.45 15.09
C THR A 427 9.23 -5.03 15.72
N GLY A 428 9.59 -3.75 15.58
CA GLY A 428 10.84 -3.19 16.10
C GLY A 428 12.11 -3.61 15.33
N PHE A 429 11.99 -4.46 14.30
CA PHE A 429 13.12 -4.92 13.49
C PHE A 429 13.83 -3.77 12.80
N LEU A 430 13.09 -2.84 12.18
CA LEU A 430 13.66 -1.76 11.36
C LEU A 430 14.68 -0.92 12.15
N LYS A 431 14.42 -0.64 13.42
CA LYS A 431 15.31 0.15 14.26
C LYS A 431 16.65 -0.53 14.52
N LYS A 432 16.63 -1.83 14.80
CA LYS A 432 17.85 -2.63 14.97
C LYS A 432 18.62 -2.74 13.65
N TYR A 433 17.89 -2.96 12.57
CA TYR A 433 18.45 -3.12 11.24
C TYR A 433 19.12 -1.85 10.70
N VAL A 434 18.44 -0.70 10.77
CA VAL A 434 19.02 0.60 10.40
C VAL A 434 20.26 0.92 11.23
N LYS A 435 20.23 0.63 12.54
CA LYS A 435 21.41 0.82 13.40
C LYS A 435 22.59 -0.02 12.91
N TYR A 436 22.40 -1.33 12.72
CA TYR A 436 23.44 -2.23 12.24
C TYR A 436 24.01 -1.76 10.89
N LEU A 437 23.15 -1.41 9.93
CA LEU A 437 23.59 -0.97 8.60
C LEU A 437 24.38 0.35 8.65
N LYS A 438 24.14 1.22 9.63
CA LYS A 438 24.97 2.41 9.89
C LYS A 438 26.30 2.05 10.53
N ASP A 439 26.32 1.09 11.45
CA ASP A 439 27.54 0.64 12.13
C ASP A 439 28.55 0.07 11.11
N ILE A 440 28.07 -0.66 10.10
CA ILE A 440 28.90 -1.13 8.97
C ILE A 440 29.10 -0.06 7.87
N LYS A 441 28.64 1.17 8.10
CA LYS A 441 28.74 2.33 7.19
C LYS A 441 28.08 2.13 5.82
N PHE A 442 27.14 1.20 5.71
CA PHE A 442 26.34 1.02 4.50
C PHE A 442 25.28 2.12 4.37
N LEU A 443 24.51 2.39 5.43
CA LEU A 443 23.63 3.55 5.51
C LEU A 443 24.41 4.78 5.99
N ARG A 444 24.15 5.94 5.38
CA ARG A 444 24.92 7.16 5.59
C ARG A 444 24.05 8.29 6.12
N GLU A 445 22.96 8.62 5.43
CA GLU A 445 22.08 9.73 5.80
C GLU A 445 20.62 9.30 5.87
N ASP A 446 19.89 9.88 6.84
CA ASP A 446 18.47 9.62 7.05
C ASP A 446 17.63 10.71 6.39
N LEU A 447 16.62 10.31 5.62
CA LEU A 447 15.66 11.22 5.00
C LEU A 447 14.29 11.12 5.67
N VAL A 448 13.80 9.90 5.89
CA VAL A 448 12.54 9.60 6.60
C VAL A 448 12.76 8.39 7.48
N PHE A 449 12.25 8.41 8.71
CA PHE A 449 12.26 7.25 9.58
C PHE A 449 11.01 7.21 10.47
N SER A 450 10.21 6.15 10.36
CA SER A 450 9.03 5.91 11.18
C SER A 450 8.90 4.45 11.59
N THR A 451 8.63 4.20 12.88
CA THR A 451 8.44 2.87 13.49
C THR A 451 7.00 2.70 13.97
N ARG A 452 6.10 2.48 13.02
CA ARG A 452 4.64 2.35 13.24
C ARG A 452 4.24 1.01 13.85
N SER A 453 5.02 -0.04 13.66
CA SER A 453 4.82 -1.37 14.24
C SER A 453 4.83 -1.31 15.77
N GLU A 454 5.69 -0.46 16.35
CA GLU A 454 5.79 -0.26 17.80
C GLU A 454 4.75 0.75 18.34
N GLN A 455 4.22 1.61 17.48
CA GLN A 455 3.30 2.70 17.86
C GLN A 455 1.81 2.31 17.81
N GLY A 456 1.48 1.09 17.36
CA GLY A 456 0.09 0.61 17.27
C GLY A 456 -0.79 1.35 16.27
N THR A 457 -0.20 1.99 15.24
CA THR A 457 -0.97 2.69 14.20
C THR A 457 -1.63 1.72 13.21
N ASP A 458 -2.69 2.16 12.53
CA ASP A 458 -3.64 1.36 11.73
C ASP A 458 -3.04 0.31 10.75
N SER A 459 -1.79 0.44 10.26
CA SER A 459 -1.20 -0.51 9.31
C SER A 459 0.05 -1.26 9.80
N GLY A 460 0.66 -0.85 10.91
CA GLY A 460 1.89 -1.49 11.43
C GLY A 460 3.13 -1.42 10.51
N VAL A 461 3.12 -0.60 9.44
CA VAL A 461 4.21 -0.55 8.45
C VAL A 461 5.33 0.40 8.86
N ASP A 462 6.53 -0.11 9.10
CA ASP A 462 7.70 0.71 9.36
C ASP A 462 8.32 1.19 8.04
N THR A 463 8.86 2.42 8.05
CA THR A 463 9.42 3.05 6.85
C THR A 463 10.74 3.74 7.18
N TYR A 464 11.77 3.45 6.40
CA TYR A 464 13.03 4.18 6.39
C TYR A 464 13.38 4.56 4.96
N PHE A 465 13.58 5.85 4.71
CA PHE A 465 14.17 6.36 3.46
C PHE A 465 15.49 7.02 3.81
N GLY A 466 16.55 6.65 3.10
CA GLY A 466 17.88 7.16 3.37
C GLY A 466 18.77 7.18 2.14
N LEU A 467 20.05 7.39 2.42
CA LEU A 467 21.15 7.28 1.46
C LEU A 467 22.10 6.18 1.91
N CYS A 468 22.46 5.29 1.00
CA CYS A 468 23.47 4.26 1.18
C CYS A 468 24.67 4.50 0.26
N THR A 469 25.74 3.75 0.51
CA THR A 469 26.87 3.65 -0.41
C THR A 469 27.11 2.19 -0.77
N TYR A 470 27.55 1.95 -2.00
CA TYR A 470 28.16 0.67 -2.33
C TYR A 470 29.42 0.49 -1.44
N PRO A 471 29.65 -0.70 -0.85
CA PRO A 471 30.79 -0.92 0.05
C PRO A 471 32.13 -0.46 -0.54
N GLY A 472 32.88 0.33 0.22
CA GLY A 472 34.17 0.88 -0.21
C GLY A 472 34.09 2.11 -1.14
N ARG A 473 32.90 2.65 -1.40
CA ARG A 473 32.70 3.88 -2.18
C ARG A 473 32.01 4.97 -1.34
N GLU A 474 32.08 6.21 -1.80
CA GLU A 474 31.47 7.38 -1.16
C GLU A 474 30.27 7.94 -1.94
N LEU A 475 29.98 7.45 -3.14
CA LEU A 475 28.84 7.91 -3.94
C LEU A 475 27.52 7.52 -3.25
N ARG A 476 26.63 8.49 -3.03
CA ARG A 476 25.34 8.24 -2.36
C ARG A 476 24.33 7.69 -3.35
N HIS A 477 23.69 6.60 -2.97
CA HIS A 477 22.52 6.05 -3.66
C HIS A 477 21.31 6.10 -2.73
N ARG A 478 20.12 6.23 -3.32
CA ARG A 478 18.86 6.19 -2.56
C ARG A 478 18.52 4.75 -2.19
N ILE A 479 18.05 4.57 -0.95
CA ILE A 479 17.53 3.31 -0.46
C ILE A 479 16.27 3.54 0.37
N ASP A 480 15.27 2.70 0.13
CA ASP A 480 13.97 2.71 0.78
C ASP A 480 13.70 1.34 1.39
N LEU A 481 13.55 1.30 2.72
CA LEU A 481 13.23 0.10 3.48
C LEU A 481 11.80 0.21 4.00
N LYS A 482 11.00 -0.82 3.74
CA LYS A 482 9.63 -0.93 4.22
C LYS A 482 9.42 -2.27 4.89
N VAL A 483 9.05 -2.26 6.16
CA VAL A 483 8.75 -3.48 6.93
C VAL A 483 7.24 -3.62 7.04
N TYR A 484 6.72 -4.73 6.51
CA TYR A 484 5.29 -5.04 6.50
C TYR A 484 4.97 -6.19 7.46
N PRO A 485 3.84 -6.10 8.20
CA PRO A 485 3.17 -7.27 8.74
C PRO A 485 2.88 -8.30 7.66
N ARG A 486 2.92 -9.59 8.03
CA ARG A 486 2.87 -10.70 7.05
C ARG A 486 1.57 -10.74 6.25
N ASP A 487 0.46 -10.41 6.88
CA ASP A 487 -0.89 -10.43 6.31
C ASP A 487 -1.12 -9.37 5.22
N ILE A 488 -0.34 -8.27 5.24
CA ILE A 488 -0.41 -7.21 4.22
C ILE A 488 0.82 -7.15 3.30
N TYR A 489 1.80 -8.02 3.52
CA TYR A 489 3.07 -8.05 2.76
C TYR A 489 2.86 -8.12 1.24
N ALA A 490 1.88 -8.89 0.75
CA ALA A 490 1.62 -9.02 -0.68
C ALA A 490 1.26 -7.69 -1.35
N PHE A 491 0.47 -6.85 -0.69
CA PHE A 491 0.10 -5.52 -1.20
C PHE A 491 1.31 -4.59 -1.25
N GLY A 492 2.14 -4.62 -0.20
CA GLY A 492 3.42 -3.94 -0.16
C GLY A 492 4.32 -4.37 -1.30
N LEU A 493 4.52 -5.68 -1.48
CA LEU A 493 5.38 -6.21 -2.52
C LEU A 493 4.93 -5.80 -3.93
N ILE A 494 3.63 -5.81 -4.22
CA ILE A 494 3.09 -5.28 -5.49
C ILE A 494 3.45 -3.80 -5.65
N ALA A 495 3.11 -2.99 -4.64
CA ALA A 495 3.30 -1.54 -4.69
C ALA A 495 4.78 -1.17 -4.91
N TRP A 496 5.69 -1.83 -4.19
CA TRP A 496 7.12 -1.56 -4.25
C TRP A 496 7.82 -2.30 -5.38
N THR A 497 7.22 -3.31 -6.01
CA THR A 497 7.70 -3.85 -7.29
C THR A 497 7.33 -2.90 -8.44
N GLY A 498 6.12 -2.33 -8.42
CA GLY A 498 5.63 -1.44 -9.46
C GLY A 498 5.50 -2.12 -10.84
N ASN A 499 5.58 -1.38 -11.96
CA ASN A 499 5.86 0.07 -12.02
C ASN A 499 4.68 0.96 -11.56
N ASP A 500 4.89 2.28 -11.53
CA ASP A 500 3.89 3.28 -11.13
C ASP A 500 2.60 3.20 -11.97
N VAL A 501 2.76 2.92 -13.27
CA VAL A 501 1.70 2.67 -14.23
C VAL A 501 0.82 1.50 -13.81
N LEU A 502 1.43 0.32 -13.62
CA LEU A 502 0.70 -0.89 -13.26
C LEU A 502 -0.03 -0.67 -11.94
N ASN A 503 0.65 -0.11 -10.95
CA ASN A 503 0.06 0.24 -9.65
C ASN A 503 -1.18 1.12 -9.82
N ARG A 504 -1.12 2.16 -10.67
CA ARG A 504 -2.26 3.03 -10.95
C ARG A 504 -3.41 2.28 -11.65
N ARG A 505 -3.10 1.40 -12.61
CA ARG A 505 -4.11 0.57 -13.29
C ARG A 505 -4.81 -0.37 -12.31
N LEU A 506 -4.07 -1.07 -11.46
CA LEU A 506 -4.62 -1.95 -10.44
C LEU A 506 -5.50 -1.19 -9.45
N ARG A 507 -5.12 0.03 -9.05
CA ARG A 507 -5.95 0.89 -8.20
C ARG A 507 -7.25 1.31 -8.87
N LEU A 508 -7.22 1.70 -10.15
CA LEU A 508 -8.43 2.05 -10.90
C LEU A 508 -9.35 0.85 -11.12
N LEU A 509 -8.78 -0.34 -11.34
CA LEU A 509 -9.53 -1.58 -11.46
C LEU A 509 -10.20 -1.94 -10.13
N ALA A 510 -9.48 -1.81 -9.01
CA ALA A 510 -10.05 -1.94 -7.67
C ALA A 510 -11.23 -0.97 -7.47
N GLU A 511 -11.05 0.31 -7.81
CA GLU A 511 -12.10 1.33 -7.71
C GLU A 511 -13.33 0.96 -8.53
N SER A 512 -13.15 0.46 -9.76
CA SER A 512 -14.26 0.01 -10.63
C SER A 512 -15.05 -1.16 -10.04
N LYS A 513 -14.43 -1.93 -9.14
CA LYS A 513 -15.04 -3.05 -8.41
C LYS A 513 -15.55 -2.65 -7.01
N GLY A 514 -15.53 -1.37 -6.66
CA GLY A 514 -15.97 -0.90 -5.34
C GLY A 514 -14.93 -1.10 -4.24
N TYR A 515 -13.65 -1.16 -4.57
CA TYR A 515 -12.54 -1.29 -3.62
C TYR A 515 -11.53 -0.15 -3.73
N ARG A 516 -10.78 0.09 -2.67
CA ARG A 516 -9.59 0.94 -2.65
C ARG A 516 -8.39 0.06 -2.39
N LEU A 517 -7.46 0.04 -3.33
CA LEU A 517 -6.17 -0.63 -3.20
C LEU A 517 -5.09 0.37 -2.80
N ASP A 518 -4.29 0.05 -1.79
CA ASP A 518 -3.03 0.71 -1.49
C ASP A 518 -1.97 -0.31 -1.07
N ASP A 519 -0.79 0.15 -0.63
CA ASP A 519 0.31 -0.74 -0.22
C ASP A 519 0.03 -1.48 1.10
N THR A 520 -1.09 -1.18 1.77
CA THR A 520 -1.48 -1.77 3.06
C THR A 520 -2.69 -2.68 2.96
N GLY A 521 -3.29 -2.85 1.78
CA GLY A 521 -4.44 -3.72 1.63
C GLY A 521 -5.39 -3.35 0.50
N LEU A 522 -6.49 -4.08 0.47
CA LEU A 522 -7.62 -3.90 -0.44
C LEU A 522 -8.90 -3.76 0.37
N PHE A 523 -9.44 -2.55 0.40
CA PHE A 523 -10.49 -2.16 1.33
C PHE A 523 -11.78 -1.87 0.55
N PRO A 524 -12.96 -2.24 1.06
CA PRO A 524 -14.22 -1.77 0.47
C PRO A 524 -14.22 -0.24 0.38
N ALA A 525 -14.58 0.29 -0.79
CA ALA A 525 -14.75 1.71 -1.00
C ALA A 525 -16.23 2.05 -0.81
N THR A 526 -16.54 3.00 0.08
CA THR A 526 -17.88 3.58 0.09
C THR A 526 -18.01 4.60 -1.06
N HIS A 527 -19.19 4.70 -1.67
CA HIS A 527 -19.49 5.81 -2.58
C HIS A 527 -20.01 6.99 -1.75
N GLY A 528 -19.30 8.12 -1.78
CA GLY A 528 -19.84 9.38 -1.26
C GLY A 528 -20.94 9.90 -2.16
N SER A 529 -21.98 10.52 -1.59
CA SER A 529 -22.99 11.24 -2.37
C SER A 529 -22.32 12.36 -3.19
N GLY A 530 -22.66 12.45 -4.48
CA GLY A 530 -22.19 13.52 -5.37
C GLY A 530 -20.81 13.32 -6.02
N GLY A 531 -20.34 12.08 -6.19
CA GLY A 531 -19.09 11.81 -6.92
C GLY A 531 -17.80 12.11 -6.14
N LYS A 532 -17.92 12.43 -4.85
CA LYS A 532 -16.77 12.50 -3.94
C LYS A 532 -16.36 11.08 -3.53
N ARG A 533 -15.05 10.81 -3.57
CA ARG A 533 -14.44 9.55 -3.08
C ARG A 533 -14.93 9.30 -1.65
N GLY A 534 -15.57 8.15 -1.40
CA GLY A 534 -15.98 7.80 -0.04
C GLY A 534 -14.81 7.32 0.83
N SER A 535 -15.13 6.99 2.08
CA SER A 535 -14.19 6.52 3.08
C SER A 535 -13.63 5.13 2.74
N LYS A 536 -12.38 4.90 3.13
CA LYS A 536 -11.72 3.58 3.14
C LYS A 536 -12.42 2.74 4.21
N GLY A 537 -12.95 1.56 3.85
CA GLY A 537 -13.47 0.60 4.84
C GLY A 537 -12.39 0.20 5.84
N SER A 538 -12.80 -0.21 7.04
CA SER A 538 -11.87 -0.57 8.13
C SER A 538 -11.20 -1.92 7.94
N ALA A 539 -11.89 -2.89 7.32
CA ALA A 539 -11.35 -4.23 7.07
C ALA A 539 -10.79 -4.37 5.65
N SER A 540 -9.52 -4.79 5.55
CA SER A 540 -8.93 -5.24 4.27
C SER A 540 -9.37 -6.67 3.98
N LEU A 541 -9.49 -6.99 2.69
CA LEU A 541 -9.48 -8.37 2.22
C LEU A 541 -8.15 -9.04 2.58
N LYS A 542 -8.22 -10.31 2.99
CA LYS A 542 -7.05 -11.14 3.29
C LYS A 542 -6.59 -11.84 2.01
N LEU A 543 -5.54 -11.32 1.39
CA LEU A 543 -4.90 -11.89 0.21
C LEU A 543 -3.41 -12.01 0.51
N SER A 544 -2.93 -13.25 0.56
CA SER A 544 -1.60 -13.59 1.11
C SER A 544 -0.50 -13.57 0.06
N THR A 545 -0.87 -13.61 -1.22
CA THR A 545 0.07 -13.65 -2.35
C THR A 545 -0.23 -12.56 -3.36
N GLU A 546 0.80 -12.14 -4.12
CA GLU A 546 0.59 -11.16 -5.19
C GLU A 546 -0.44 -11.70 -6.21
N LYS A 547 -0.37 -13.00 -6.54
CA LYS A 547 -1.26 -13.66 -7.51
C LYS A 547 -2.72 -13.62 -7.09
N GLU A 548 -3.02 -13.79 -5.80
CA GLU A 548 -4.38 -13.63 -5.26
C GLU A 548 -4.93 -12.22 -5.47
N VAL A 549 -4.10 -11.17 -5.30
CA VAL A 549 -4.50 -9.78 -5.55
C VAL A 549 -4.83 -9.57 -7.03
N PHE A 550 -3.99 -10.05 -7.94
CA PHE A 550 -4.23 -9.97 -9.38
C PHE A 550 -5.52 -10.70 -9.79
N ASN A 551 -5.69 -11.93 -9.31
CA ASN A 551 -6.88 -12.75 -9.57
C ASN A 551 -8.16 -12.07 -9.07
N PHE A 552 -8.15 -11.53 -7.85
CA PHE A 552 -9.30 -10.81 -7.29
C PHE A 552 -9.70 -9.61 -8.16
N LEU A 553 -8.70 -8.83 -8.58
CA LEU A 553 -8.91 -7.69 -9.46
C LEU A 553 -9.33 -8.10 -10.87
N GLY A 554 -9.21 -9.38 -11.24
CA GLY A 554 -9.47 -9.86 -12.60
C GLY A 554 -8.45 -9.32 -13.59
N PHE A 555 -7.23 -9.07 -13.13
CA PHE A 555 -6.10 -8.66 -13.97
C PHE A 555 -5.21 -9.88 -14.22
N PRO A 556 -4.78 -10.16 -15.46
CA PRO A 556 -3.88 -11.28 -15.74
C PRO A 556 -2.62 -11.20 -14.88
N TRP A 557 -2.22 -12.32 -14.29
CA TRP A 557 -0.96 -12.40 -13.54
C TRP A 557 0.20 -11.97 -14.44
N LEU A 558 1.06 -11.08 -13.91
CA LEU A 558 2.29 -10.66 -14.55
C LEU A 558 3.46 -10.97 -13.62
N GLU A 559 4.42 -11.72 -14.12
CA GLU A 559 5.71 -11.88 -13.48
C GLU A 559 6.39 -10.52 -13.33
N PRO A 560 7.23 -10.29 -12.30
CA PRO A 560 7.82 -8.97 -12.06
C PRO A 560 8.50 -8.34 -13.28
N HIS A 561 9.19 -9.12 -14.11
CA HIS A 561 9.87 -8.63 -15.31
C HIS A 561 8.91 -8.18 -16.44
N GLU A 562 7.66 -8.67 -16.42
CA GLU A 562 6.59 -8.29 -17.36
C GLU A 562 5.87 -7.01 -16.94
N ARG A 563 6.15 -6.46 -15.74
CA ARG A 563 5.49 -5.27 -15.18
C ARG A 563 6.09 -3.94 -15.66
N ASN A 564 6.89 -3.96 -16.72
CA ASN A 564 7.47 -2.77 -17.35
C ASN A 564 6.51 -2.18 -18.40
N LEU A 565 5.34 -1.73 -17.93
CA LEU A 565 4.20 -1.28 -18.75
C LEU A 565 4.19 0.20 -19.12
#